data_AF-F3LJ21-F1
#
_entry.id   AF-F3LJ21-F1
#
_cell.length_a   1.000
_cell.length_b   1.000
_cell.length_c   1.000
_cell.angle_alpha   90.00
_cell.angle_beta   90.00
_cell.angle_gamma   90.00
#
_symmetry.space_group_name_H-M   'P 1'
#
loop_
_entity.id
_entity.type
_entity.pdbx_description
1 polymer ?
#
loop_
_entity_poly.entity_id
_entity_poly.type
_entity_poly.pdbx_seq_one_letter_code
_entity_poly.pdbx_strand_id
1 'polypeptide(L)' 'MKKELAYDFIPDLKKTNGYITDKIEGFAIDSKGEAYAITDNDGVDDSSGETFFFSIKNF' A
#
# COMPACT_ATOMS: atom_id res chain seq x y z
N MET A 1 -8.48 23.52 8.76
CA MET A 1 -8.17 22.60 7.65
C MET A 1 -8.94 21.30 7.85
N LYS A 2 -9.51 20.72 6.79
CA LYS A 2 -10.23 19.44 6.84
C LYS A 2 -9.37 18.38 6.16
N LYS A 3 -9.18 17.23 6.81
CA LYS A 3 -8.56 16.07 6.16
C LYS A 3 -9.60 15.40 5.27
N GLU A 4 -9.15 14.95 4.11
CA GLU A 4 -9.93 14.13 3.19
C GLU A 4 -9.18 12.83 2.90
N LEU A 5 -9.94 11.79 2.54
CA LEU A 5 -9.37 10.54 2.09
C LEU A 5 -8.76 10.79 0.71
N ALA A 6 -7.45 10.61 0.58
CA ALA A 6 -6.76 10.74 -0.70
C ALA A 6 -6.86 9.45 -1.52
N TYR A 7 -6.69 8.29 -0.87
CA TYR A 7 -6.66 6.99 -1.55
C TYR A 7 -6.98 5.85 -0.58
N ASP A 8 -7.66 4.81 -1.07
CA ASP A 8 -7.92 3.55 -0.36
C ASP A 8 -7.09 2.43 -0.99
N PHE A 9 -6.14 1.86 -0.23
CA PHE A 9 -5.24 0.80 -0.67
C PHE A 9 -5.86 -0.60 -0.64
N ILE A 10 -6.99 -0.79 0.04
CA ILE A 10 -7.60 -2.12 0.23
C ILE A 10 -7.89 -2.82 -1.11
N PRO A 11 -8.43 -2.16 -2.15
CA PRO A 11 -8.64 -2.80 -3.45
C PRO A 11 -7.35 -3.28 -4.12
N ASP A 12 -6.21 -2.61 -3.92
CA ASP A 12 -4.94 -3.02 -4.51
C ASP A 12 -4.34 -4.21 -3.77
N LEU A 13 -4.34 -4.16 -2.44
CA LEU A 13 -3.80 -5.24 -1.61
C LEU A 13 -4.58 -6.55 -1.78
N LYS A 14 -5.89 -6.47 -2.05
CA LYS A 14 -6.72 -7.63 -2.39
C LYS A 14 -6.33 -8.34 -3.69
N LYS A 15 -5.68 -7.64 -4.64
CA LYS A 15 -5.29 -8.25 -5.94
C LYS A 15 -4.24 -9.34 -5.81
N THR A 16 -3.53 -9.38 -4.69
CA THR A 16 -2.54 -10.44 -4.40
C THR A 16 -3.20 -11.80 -4.17
N ASN A 17 -4.53 -11.86 -4.00
CA ASN A 17 -5.31 -13.07 -3.66
C ASN A 17 -4.78 -13.81 -2.41
N GLY A 18 -4.01 -13.13 -1.58
CA GLY A 18 -3.47 -13.63 -0.33
C GLY A 18 -4.02 -12.86 0.87
N TYR A 19 -3.25 -12.87 1.95
CA TYR A 19 -3.49 -12.03 3.10
C TYR A 19 -3.45 -10.55 2.72
N ILE A 20 -4.39 -9.76 3.23
CA ILE A 20 -4.37 -8.31 3.04
C ILE A 20 -3.44 -7.74 4.09
N THR A 21 -2.33 -7.16 3.64
CA THR A 21 -1.30 -6.58 4.50
C THR A 21 -1.78 -5.33 5.22
N ASP A 22 -1.45 -5.18 6.49
CA ASP A 22 -1.90 -4.04 7.31
C ASP A 22 -1.00 -2.82 7.21
N LYS A 23 0.29 -3.03 6.97
CA LYS A 23 1.33 -2.03 7.25
C LYS A 23 1.92 -1.47 5.95
N ILE A 24 1.33 -0.39 5.43
CA ILE A 24 1.98 0.45 4.41
C ILE A 24 3.11 1.24 5.12
N GLU A 25 4.35 1.07 4.66
CA GLU A 25 5.52 1.74 5.25
C GLU A 25 6.16 2.80 4.36
N GLY A 26 5.91 2.73 3.06
CA GLY A 26 6.42 3.72 2.13
C GLY A 26 5.37 4.10 1.11
N PHE A 27 5.31 5.39 0.81
CA PHE A 27 4.48 5.94 -0.24
C PHE A 27 5.20 7.12 -0.88
N ALA A 28 5.30 7.10 -2.21
CA ALA A 28 5.89 8.18 -2.99
C ALA A 28 5.16 8.36 -4.32
N ILE A 29 5.19 9.57 -4.85
CA ILE A 29 4.67 9.90 -6.17
C ILE A 29 5.86 10.42 -6.99
N ASP A 30 6.05 9.88 -8.18
CA ASP A 30 7.13 10.31 -9.06
C ASP A 30 6.80 11.60 -9.82
N SER A 31 7.74 12.09 -10.63
CA SER A 31 7.55 13.33 -11.41
C SER A 31 6.50 13.21 -12.53
N LYS A 32 6.02 12.00 -12.82
CA LYS A 32 4.98 11.73 -13.83
C LYS A 32 3.60 11.53 -13.20
N GLY A 33 3.50 11.57 -11.86
CA GLY A 33 2.26 11.35 -11.13
C GLY A 33 1.94 9.87 -10.91
N GLU A 34 2.88 8.95 -11.15
CA GLU A 34 2.69 7.55 -10.78
C GLU A 34 3.04 7.38 -9.30
N ALA A 35 2.13 6.76 -8.56
CA ALA A 35 2.32 6.50 -7.15
C ALA A 35 2.86 5.09 -6.92
N TYR A 36 3.74 4.96 -5.93
CA TYR A 36 4.34 3.71 -5.51
C TYR A 36 4.13 3.54 -4.02
N ALA A 37 3.79 2.32 -3.62
CA ALA A 37 3.64 1.94 -2.23
C ALA A 37 4.42 0.67 -1.92
N ILE A 38 4.87 0.58 -0.67
CA ILE A 38 5.49 -0.62 -0.13
C ILE A 38 4.86 -0.98 1.21
N THR A 39 4.62 -2.28 1.42
CA THR A 39 4.23 -2.84 2.71
C THR A 39 5.41 -3.48 3.39
N ASP A 40 5.38 -3.53 4.72
CA ASP A 40 6.32 -4.31 5.51
C ASP A 40 5.57 -4.87 6.72
N ASN A 41 5.19 -6.15 6.73
CA ASN A 41 4.39 -6.71 7.82
C ASN A 41 5.19 -7.53 8.84
N ASP A 42 6.50 -7.33 8.91
CA ASP A 42 7.42 -8.10 9.76
C ASP A 42 7.14 -8.02 11.29
N GLY A 43 6.29 -7.08 11.72
CA GLY A 43 5.91 -6.85 13.12
C GLY A 43 4.40 -6.84 13.38
N VAL A 44 3.58 -7.37 12.48
CA VAL A 44 2.13 -7.49 12.63
C VAL A 44 1.76 -8.89 13.12
N ASP A 45 0.80 -8.99 14.04
CA ASP A 45 0.29 -10.26 14.55
C ASP A 45 -0.24 -11.15 13.40
N ASP A 46 0.03 -12.46 13.48
CA ASP A 46 -0.39 -13.45 12.50
C ASP A 46 0.01 -13.16 11.03
N SER A 47 1.02 -12.31 10.81
CA SER A 47 1.59 -12.05 9.48
C SER A 47 2.75 -12.99 9.14
N SER A 48 2.96 -13.25 7.84
CA SER A 48 4.16 -13.94 7.37
C SER A 48 5.38 -13.02 7.18
N GLY A 49 5.22 -11.73 7.48
CA GLY A 49 6.27 -10.72 7.30
C GLY A 49 6.45 -10.28 5.85
N GLU A 50 5.45 -10.48 5.00
CA GLU A 50 5.56 -10.19 3.57
C GLU A 50 5.69 -8.69 3.26
N THR A 51 6.52 -8.40 2.26
CA THR A 51 6.73 -7.07 1.67
C THR A 51 6.17 -7.07 0.25
N PHE A 52 5.23 -6.19 -0.03
CA PHE A 52 4.72 -5.96 -1.38
C PHE A 52 5.17 -4.59 -1.87
N PHE A 53 5.74 -4.54 -3.07
CA PHE A 53 5.99 -3.29 -3.78
C PHE A 53 5.07 -3.21 -5.00
N PHE A 54 4.28 -2.15 -5.10
CA PHE A 54 3.29 -2.01 -6.17
C PHE A 54 3.08 -0.55 -6.59
N SER A 55 2.65 -0.38 -7.83
CA SER A 55 2.33 0.90 -8.44
C SER A 55 0.82 1.13 -8.48
N ILE A 56 0.39 2.37 -8.25
CA ILE A 56 -0.97 2.85 -8.48
C ILE A 56 -0.93 3.75 -9.70
N LYS A 57 -1.60 3.29 -10.76
CA LYS A 57 -1.74 4.09 -11.99
C LYS A 57 -2.86 5.09 -11.80
N ASN A 58 -2.64 6.32 -12.25
CA ASN A 58 -3.60 7.43 -12.17
C ASN A 58 -3.97 7.80 -10.73
N PHE A 59 -2.96 7.99 -9.88
CA PHE A 59 -3.13 8.57 -8.56
C PHE A 59 -3.59 10.03 -8.63
#